data_AF-A0A943DTR6-F1
#
_entry.id   AF-A0A943DTR6-F1
#
_cell.length_a   1.000
_cell.length_b   1.000
_cell.length_c   1.000
_cell.angle_alpha   90.00
_cell.angle_beta   90.00
_cell.angle_gamma   90.00
#
_symmetry.space_group_name_H-M   'P 1'
#
loop_
_entity.id
_entity.type
_entity.pdbx_description
1 polymer ?
#
loop_
_entity_poly.entity_id
_entity_poly.type
_entity_poly.pdbx_seq_one_letter_code
_entity_poly.pdbx_strand_id
1 'polypeptide(L)'
;MNTHLAIQESDLELVVSEKTLGSLTTNAKQIRDIVMANLPKYDISNYTDDNIDQAKKDKATLNKSAKALNAKRLEIEKEFMKPFGEFKEAVNETVKLISECSAKIDTVVKQNEQQYKEKKKANIRTYFDGMNINLVDFNKVFKLEWLNKTASMKSVCSDIDVIFAKVENELSTLKGFGEDYDVLRTYYMDTLNITSTIQYANRLKEQRERAKAAEEAKIKAEQEKQQAEEARKVVEVEQVKSRPINPFSMANQKADEQVPFSQSISQQSELLTRAFKVTTTRENIIALGDFMNAKGIDFDKIELA
;
A
#
# COMPACT_ATOMS: atom_id res chain seq x y z
N MET A 1 36.29 -31.33 -2.47
CA MET A 1 35.98 -32.24 -1.35
C MET A 1 34.78 -31.67 -0.62
N ASN A 2 33.68 -32.42 -0.53
CA ASN A 2 32.68 -32.31 0.54
C ASN A 2 31.74 -33.50 0.38
N THR A 3 32.09 -34.59 1.07
CA THR A 3 31.24 -35.74 1.28
C THR A 3 30.05 -35.29 2.15
N HIS A 4 28.94 -34.99 1.48
CA HIS A 4 27.67 -34.76 2.16
C HIS A 4 27.14 -36.13 2.61
N LEU A 5 27.58 -36.60 3.78
CA LEU A 5 26.75 -37.53 4.55
C LEU A 5 25.62 -36.66 5.13
N ALA A 6 24.58 -36.45 4.34
CA ALA A 6 23.33 -35.92 4.86
C ALA A 6 22.81 -36.92 5.89
N ILE A 7 22.47 -36.44 7.08
CA ILE A 7 21.73 -37.20 8.08
C ILE A 7 20.48 -37.77 7.40
N GLN A 8 20.34 -39.10 7.40
CA GLN A 8 19.17 -39.77 6.85
C GLN A 8 18.05 -39.80 7.90
N GLU A 9 16.81 -39.96 7.46
CA GLU A 9 15.66 -40.05 8.39
C GLU A 9 15.84 -41.18 9.41
N SER A 10 16.42 -42.31 9.00
CA SER A 10 16.75 -43.44 9.87
C SER A 10 17.79 -43.12 10.96
N ASP A 11 18.63 -42.10 10.74
CA ASP A 11 19.64 -41.68 11.73
C ASP A 11 19.02 -40.87 12.89
N LEU A 12 17.79 -40.38 12.70
CA LEU A 12 17.04 -39.57 13.68
C LEU A 12 15.90 -40.35 14.33
N GLU A 13 15.76 -41.63 14.02
CA GLU A 13 14.74 -42.48 14.63
C GLU A 13 15.10 -42.79 16.09
N LEU A 14 14.16 -42.53 17.00
CA LEU A 14 14.32 -42.90 18.40
C LEU A 14 14.15 -44.41 18.56
N VAL A 15 15.26 -45.14 18.60
CA VAL A 15 15.27 -46.58 18.84
C VAL A 15 15.40 -46.87 20.34
N VAL A 16 14.45 -47.63 20.89
CA VAL A 16 14.51 -48.08 22.30
C VAL A 16 15.32 -49.36 22.38
N SER A 17 16.57 -49.27 22.83
CA SER A 17 17.47 -50.43 22.94
C SER A 17 17.12 -51.38 24.09
N GLU A 18 16.65 -50.85 25.23
CA GLU A 18 16.20 -51.63 26.38
C GLU A 18 15.12 -50.85 27.16
N LYS A 19 14.06 -51.54 27.60
CA LYS A 19 12.99 -50.94 28.40
C LYS A 19 12.70 -51.80 29.63
N THR A 20 13.32 -51.45 30.75
CA THR A 20 13.02 -52.04 32.06
C THR A 20 12.05 -51.14 32.81
N LEU A 21 10.81 -51.62 33.03
CA LEU A 21 9.92 -50.95 33.96
C LEU A 21 10.48 -51.19 35.37
N GLY A 22 11.00 -50.14 36.00
CA GLY A 22 11.52 -50.25 37.36
C GLY A 22 10.48 -50.88 38.29
N SER A 23 10.87 -51.90 39.06
CA SER A 23 9.99 -52.54 40.04
C SER A 23 10.14 -51.85 41.39
N LEU A 24 9.01 -51.57 42.04
CA LEU A 24 8.97 -50.93 43.35
C LEU A 24 8.32 -51.88 44.36
N THR A 25 9.12 -52.50 45.22
CA THR A 25 8.65 -53.32 46.34
C THR A 25 8.65 -52.50 47.62
N THR A 26 7.47 -52.31 48.22
CA THR A 26 7.31 -51.55 49.47
C THR A 26 6.33 -52.23 50.41
N ASN A 27 6.37 -51.85 51.69
CA ASN A 27 5.37 -52.23 52.68
C ASN A 27 4.12 -51.32 52.66
N ALA A 28 3.91 -50.49 51.62
CA ALA A 28 2.79 -49.54 51.58
C ALA A 28 1.42 -50.22 51.75
N LYS A 29 1.24 -51.42 51.17
CA LYS A 29 0.04 -52.25 51.37
C LYS A 29 -0.10 -52.69 52.83
N GLN A 30 0.99 -53.16 53.45
CA GLN A 30 0.99 -53.56 54.85
C GLN A 30 0.67 -52.38 55.77
N ILE A 31 1.23 -51.20 55.51
CA ILE A 31 0.94 -49.97 56.27
C ILE A 31 -0.55 -49.60 56.14
N ARG A 32 -1.11 -49.65 54.92
CA ARG A 32 -2.55 -49.42 54.70
C ARG A 32 -3.39 -50.41 55.51
N ASP A 33 -3.05 -51.69 55.47
CA ASP A 33 -3.80 -52.74 56.15
C ASP A 33 -3.72 -52.58 57.69
N ILE A 34 -2.56 -52.19 58.23
CA ILE A 34 -2.39 -51.82 59.65
C ILE A 34 -3.26 -50.62 60.02
N VAL A 35 -3.28 -49.56 59.19
CA VAL A 35 -4.11 -48.38 59.43
C VAL A 35 -5.58 -48.77 59.43
N MET A 36 -6.04 -49.54 58.43
CA MET A 36 -7.42 -50.02 58.35
C MET A 36 -7.84 -50.82 59.58
N ALA A 37 -6.99 -51.72 60.07
CA ALA A 37 -7.28 -52.52 61.26
C ALA A 37 -7.36 -51.69 62.54
N ASN A 38 -6.68 -50.54 62.62
CA ASN A 38 -6.66 -49.69 63.81
C ASN A 38 -7.62 -48.51 63.75
N LEU A 39 -8.23 -48.20 62.59
CA LEU A 39 -9.22 -47.11 62.45
C LEU A 39 -10.34 -47.15 63.50
N PRO A 40 -10.96 -48.30 63.85
CA PRO A 40 -12.03 -48.34 64.85
C PRO A 40 -11.61 -47.87 66.25
N LYS A 41 -10.31 -47.92 66.58
CA LYS A 41 -9.80 -47.45 67.87
C LYS A 41 -9.86 -45.92 68.00
N TYR A 42 -9.89 -45.21 66.88
CA TYR A 42 -9.92 -43.75 66.83
C TYR A 42 -11.34 -43.20 66.58
N ASP A 43 -12.38 -44.01 66.79
CA ASP A 43 -13.78 -43.56 66.73
C ASP A 43 -14.08 -42.53 67.82
N ILE A 44 -14.99 -41.59 67.52
CA ILE A 44 -15.38 -40.50 68.44
C ILE A 44 -15.91 -41.06 69.76
N SER A 45 -16.61 -42.19 69.73
CA SER A 45 -17.17 -42.85 70.92
C SER A 45 -16.12 -43.35 71.93
N ASN A 46 -14.85 -43.48 71.53
CA ASN A 46 -13.76 -43.89 72.42
C ASN A 46 -13.10 -42.71 73.15
N TYR A 47 -13.52 -41.48 72.87
CA TYR A 47 -12.99 -40.28 73.52
C TYR A 47 -14.04 -39.61 74.41
N THR A 48 -13.61 -39.19 75.60
CA THR A 48 -14.42 -38.51 76.61
C THR A 48 -13.63 -37.32 77.17
N ASP A 49 -14.28 -36.48 77.98
CA ASP A 49 -13.64 -35.30 78.58
C ASP A 49 -12.39 -35.66 79.42
N ASP A 50 -12.35 -36.86 80.00
CA ASP A 50 -11.23 -37.36 80.81
C ASP A 50 -9.99 -37.77 79.99
N ASN A 51 -10.11 -37.95 78.66
CA ASN A 51 -9.01 -38.43 77.81
C ASN A 51 -8.69 -37.52 76.60
N ILE A 52 -9.16 -36.27 76.61
CA ILE A 52 -8.97 -35.29 75.52
C ILE A 52 -7.50 -35.06 75.15
N ASP A 53 -6.59 -35.08 76.13
CA ASP A 53 -5.16 -34.91 75.84
C ASP A 53 -4.56 -36.11 75.09
N GLN A 54 -5.10 -37.31 75.30
CA GLN A 54 -4.75 -38.49 74.51
C GLN A 54 -5.30 -38.35 73.08
N ALA A 55 -6.55 -37.90 72.91
CA ALA A 55 -7.14 -37.64 71.60
C ALA A 55 -6.32 -36.65 70.77
N LYS A 56 -5.81 -35.57 71.39
CA LYS A 56 -4.92 -34.60 70.74
C LYS A 56 -3.60 -35.23 70.30
N LYS A 57 -2.99 -36.08 71.13
CA LYS A 57 -1.74 -36.81 70.80
C LYS A 57 -1.95 -37.81 69.66
N ASP A 58 -3.06 -38.53 69.65
CA ASP A 58 -3.40 -39.50 68.61
C ASP A 58 -3.62 -38.79 67.26
N LYS A 59 -4.37 -37.68 67.25
CA LYS A 59 -4.53 -36.81 66.07
C LYS A 59 -3.19 -36.31 65.54
N ALA A 60 -2.31 -35.83 66.43
CA ALA A 60 -0.98 -35.35 66.03
C ALA A 60 -0.13 -36.48 65.42
N THR A 61 -0.18 -37.67 66.00
CA THR A 61 0.53 -38.86 65.53
C THR A 61 0.03 -39.30 64.15
N LEU A 62 -1.28 -39.41 63.94
CA LEU A 62 -1.87 -39.76 62.65
C LEU A 62 -1.49 -38.75 61.56
N ASN A 63 -1.57 -37.45 61.86
CA ASN A 63 -1.17 -36.40 60.93
C ASN A 63 0.32 -36.44 60.59
N LYS A 64 1.19 -36.70 61.58
CA LYS A 64 2.64 -36.83 61.37
C LYS A 64 2.96 -38.04 60.48
N SER A 65 2.33 -39.18 60.74
CA SER A 65 2.50 -40.40 59.95
C SER A 65 2.00 -40.23 58.51
N ALA A 66 0.84 -39.59 58.31
CA ALA A 66 0.33 -39.30 56.97
C ALA A 66 1.28 -38.39 56.17
N LYS A 67 1.80 -37.33 56.81
CA LYS A 67 2.81 -36.45 56.19
C LYS A 67 4.09 -37.20 55.83
N ALA A 68 4.59 -38.05 56.72
CA ALA A 68 5.81 -38.83 56.48
C ALA A 68 5.64 -39.83 55.31
N LEU A 69 4.49 -40.51 55.22
CA LEU A 69 4.17 -41.42 54.12
C LEU A 69 4.11 -40.68 52.78
N ASN A 70 3.43 -39.53 52.73
CA ASN A 70 3.36 -38.76 51.50
C ASN A 70 4.71 -38.14 51.11
N ALA A 71 5.53 -37.71 52.07
CA ALA A 71 6.87 -37.22 51.81
C ALA A 71 7.75 -38.31 51.18
N LYS A 72 7.72 -39.54 51.71
CA LYS A 72 8.46 -40.67 51.13
C LYS A 72 7.92 -41.09 49.76
N ARG A 73 6.60 -41.04 49.54
CA ARG A 73 6.00 -41.23 48.22
C ARG A 73 6.57 -40.23 47.20
N LEU A 74 6.61 -38.94 47.54
CA LEU A 74 7.13 -37.87 46.69
C LEU A 74 8.63 -38.04 46.40
N GLU A 75 9.42 -38.44 47.39
CA GLU A 75 10.85 -38.71 47.24
C GLU A 75 11.12 -39.84 46.25
N ILE A 76 10.43 -40.97 46.41
CA ILE A 76 10.54 -42.13 45.51
C ILE A 76 10.04 -41.78 44.10
N GLU A 77 8.92 -41.06 43.99
CA GLU A 77 8.38 -40.61 42.70
C GLU A 77 9.40 -39.73 41.95
N LYS A 78 10.03 -38.79 42.65
CA LYS A 78 11.05 -37.91 42.05
C LYS A 78 12.26 -38.70 41.55
N GLU A 79 12.72 -39.68 42.32
CA GLU A 79 13.86 -40.53 41.94
C GLU A 79 13.53 -41.42 40.74
N PHE A 80 12.35 -42.05 40.75
CA PHE A 80 11.88 -42.88 39.62
C PHE A 80 11.63 -42.08 38.35
N MET A 81 11.18 -40.82 38.47
CA MET A 81 10.93 -39.96 37.31
C MET A 81 12.19 -39.24 36.81
N LYS A 82 13.30 -39.25 37.55
CA LYS A 82 14.53 -38.54 37.16
C LYS A 82 15.08 -39.01 35.80
N PRO A 83 15.24 -40.33 35.51
CA PRO A 83 15.73 -40.78 34.21
C PRO A 83 14.78 -40.41 33.06
N PHE A 84 13.47 -40.42 33.31
CA PHE A 84 12.49 -39.97 32.33
C PHE A 84 12.58 -38.46 32.06
N GLY A 85 12.87 -37.67 33.10
CA GLY A 85 13.16 -36.24 32.99
C GLY A 85 14.36 -35.97 32.10
N GLU A 86 15.49 -36.63 32.36
CA GLU A 86 16.73 -36.51 31.56
C GLU A 86 16.50 -36.94 30.10
N PHE A 87 15.80 -38.05 29.88
CA PHE A 87 15.39 -38.49 28.54
C PHE A 87 14.53 -37.43 27.82
N LYS A 88 13.51 -36.90 28.51
CA LYS A 88 12.61 -35.88 27.98
C LYS A 88 13.38 -34.61 27.62
N GLU A 89 14.32 -34.17 28.47
CA GLU A 89 15.17 -33.03 28.20
C GLU A 89 16.04 -33.25 26.96
N ALA A 90 16.72 -34.40 26.86
CA ALA A 90 17.55 -34.74 25.70
C ALA A 90 16.74 -34.77 24.39
N VAL A 91 15.54 -35.36 24.40
CA VAL A 91 14.65 -35.38 23.23
C VAL A 91 14.19 -33.98 22.87
N ASN A 92 13.76 -33.17 23.84
CA ASN A 92 13.32 -31.80 23.59
C ASN A 92 14.43 -30.91 23.03
N GLU A 93 15.64 -31.02 23.57
CA GLU A 93 16.81 -30.30 23.07
C GLU A 93 17.14 -30.72 21.64
N THR A 94 17.10 -32.03 21.35
CA THR A 94 17.33 -32.55 20.00
C THR A 94 16.29 -32.04 19.01
N VAL A 95 14.99 -32.08 19.36
CA VAL A 95 13.90 -31.53 18.53
C VAL A 95 14.11 -30.03 18.27
N LYS A 96 14.53 -29.27 19.30
CA LYS A 96 14.83 -27.85 19.15
C LYS A 96 15.99 -27.61 18.17
N LEU A 97 17.08 -28.35 18.29
CA LEU A 97 18.22 -28.26 17.37
C LEU A 97 17.82 -28.59 15.92
N ILE A 98 17.01 -29.64 15.71
CA ILE A 98 16.49 -30.01 14.39
C ILE A 98 15.65 -28.86 13.82
N SER A 99 14.75 -28.27 14.62
CA SER A 99 13.91 -27.15 14.21
C SER A 99 14.74 -25.91 13.83
N GLU A 100 15.76 -25.56 14.62
CA GLU A 100 16.66 -24.44 14.33
C GLU A 100 17.45 -24.66 13.02
N CYS A 101 17.94 -25.87 12.79
CA CYS A 101 18.62 -26.23 11.53
C CYS A 101 17.68 -26.14 10.33
N SER A 102 16.46 -26.67 10.46
CA SER A 102 15.42 -26.56 9.42
C SER A 102 15.11 -25.11 9.08
N ALA A 103 14.93 -24.23 10.08
CA ALA A 103 14.67 -22.81 9.86
C ALA A 103 15.84 -22.08 9.16
N LYS A 104 17.09 -22.46 9.45
CA LYS A 104 18.26 -21.95 8.73
C LYS A 104 18.24 -22.37 7.26
N ILE A 105 17.91 -23.62 6.97
CA ILE A 105 17.79 -24.13 5.59
C ILE A 105 16.67 -23.37 4.84
N ASP A 106 15.51 -23.20 5.45
CA ASP A 106 14.40 -22.44 4.86
C ASP A 106 14.81 -21.01 4.51
N THR A 107 15.61 -20.38 5.37
CA THR A 107 16.14 -19.03 5.12
C THR A 107 17.05 -19.04 3.89
N VAL A 108 17.96 -20.00 3.77
CA VAL A 108 18.85 -20.13 2.61
C VAL A 108 18.06 -20.38 1.31
N VAL A 109 17.03 -21.24 1.35
CA VAL A 109 16.16 -21.51 0.20
C VAL A 109 15.43 -20.24 -0.23
N LYS A 110 14.79 -19.52 0.70
CA LYS A 110 14.10 -18.26 0.41
C LYS A 110 15.04 -17.19 -0.13
N GLN A 111 16.23 -17.06 0.44
CA GLN A 111 17.26 -16.12 -0.05
C GLN A 111 17.71 -16.49 -1.47
N ASN A 112 17.91 -17.78 -1.76
CA ASN A 112 18.29 -18.23 -3.09
C ASN A 112 17.18 -17.92 -4.12
N GLU A 113 15.93 -18.19 -3.80
CA GLU A 113 14.79 -17.86 -4.68
C GLU A 113 14.65 -16.36 -4.90
N GLN A 114 14.84 -15.56 -3.85
CA GLN A 114 14.82 -14.10 -3.95
C GLN A 114 15.95 -13.59 -4.83
N GLN A 115 17.19 -14.04 -4.61
CA GLN A 115 18.33 -13.68 -5.45
C GLN A 115 18.13 -14.10 -6.91
N TYR A 116 17.52 -15.26 -7.15
CA TYR A 116 17.16 -15.69 -8.50
C TYR A 116 16.16 -14.72 -9.14
N LYS A 117 15.09 -14.36 -8.42
CA LYS A 117 14.08 -13.39 -8.89
C LYS A 117 14.68 -12.01 -9.15
N GLU A 118 15.57 -11.52 -8.28
CA GLU A 118 16.27 -10.24 -8.42
C GLU A 118 17.21 -10.23 -9.62
N LYS A 119 18.06 -11.26 -9.78
CA LYS A 119 18.93 -11.42 -10.95
C LYS A 119 18.11 -11.46 -12.24
N LYS A 120 17.01 -12.21 -12.23
CA LYS A 120 16.11 -12.30 -13.39
C LYS A 120 15.46 -10.95 -13.68
N LYS A 121 14.95 -10.25 -12.66
CA LYS A 121 14.39 -8.89 -12.81
C LYS A 121 15.43 -7.91 -13.35
N ALA A 122 16.68 -7.98 -12.88
CA ALA A 122 17.77 -7.15 -13.38
C ALA A 122 18.05 -7.44 -14.87
N ASN A 123 18.11 -8.70 -15.28
CA ASN A 123 18.30 -9.06 -16.69
C ASN A 123 17.13 -8.59 -17.57
N ILE A 124 15.90 -8.77 -17.10
CA ILE A 124 14.70 -8.25 -17.76
C ILE A 124 14.78 -6.73 -17.89
N ARG A 125 15.20 -6.05 -16.82
CA ARG A 125 15.35 -4.59 -16.81
C ARG A 125 16.41 -4.13 -17.80
N THR A 126 17.57 -4.77 -17.86
CA THR A 126 18.62 -4.47 -18.83
C THR A 126 18.12 -4.63 -20.26
N TYR A 127 17.40 -5.72 -20.56
CA TYR A 127 16.80 -5.93 -21.89
C TYR A 127 15.79 -4.83 -22.23
N PHE A 128 14.89 -4.55 -21.28
CA PHE A 128 13.86 -3.53 -21.42
C PHE A 128 14.47 -2.15 -21.69
N ASP A 129 15.38 -1.68 -20.83
CA ASP A 129 16.02 -0.37 -20.95
C ASP A 129 16.84 -0.25 -22.25
N GLY A 130 17.46 -1.33 -22.71
CA GLY A 130 18.21 -1.37 -23.97
C GLY A 130 17.35 -1.16 -25.23
N MET A 131 16.04 -1.46 -25.16
CA MET A 131 15.10 -1.32 -26.26
C MET A 131 14.07 -0.19 -26.05
N ASN A 132 14.07 0.46 -24.89
CA ASN A 132 13.05 1.42 -24.48
C ASN A 132 13.22 2.82 -25.09
N ILE A 133 13.10 2.92 -26.41
CA ILE A 133 13.25 4.17 -27.17
C ILE A 133 12.18 5.21 -26.77
N ASN A 134 10.98 4.75 -26.42
CA ASN A 134 9.83 5.61 -26.12
C ASN A 134 9.72 6.02 -24.64
N LEU A 135 10.69 5.66 -23.80
CA LEU A 135 10.72 5.98 -22.36
C LEU A 135 9.49 5.44 -21.59
N VAL A 136 9.00 4.27 -21.96
CA VAL A 136 7.92 3.56 -21.26
C VAL A 136 8.37 3.23 -19.85
N ASP A 137 7.53 3.51 -18.83
CA ASP A 137 7.84 3.13 -17.46
C ASP A 137 7.76 1.61 -17.29
N PHE A 138 8.90 1.00 -16.95
CA PHE A 138 9.01 -0.42 -16.65
C PHE A 138 7.97 -0.89 -15.64
N ASN A 139 7.69 -0.12 -14.59
CA ASN A 139 6.78 -0.56 -13.53
C ASN A 139 5.33 -0.65 -13.99
N LYS A 140 4.92 0.12 -15.01
CA LYS A 140 3.57 0.08 -15.57
C LYS A 140 3.32 -1.16 -16.43
N VAL A 141 4.38 -1.76 -16.99
CA VAL A 141 4.28 -2.89 -17.91
C VAL A 141 4.86 -4.19 -17.36
N PHE A 142 5.61 -4.12 -16.25
CA PHE A 142 6.23 -5.26 -15.62
C PHE A 142 5.19 -6.23 -15.06
N LYS A 143 5.36 -7.52 -15.36
CA LYS A 143 4.52 -8.61 -14.86
C LYS A 143 5.31 -9.46 -13.85
N LEU A 144 4.72 -9.70 -12.68
CA LEU A 144 5.31 -10.57 -11.64
C LEU A 144 5.59 -11.99 -12.16
N GLU A 145 4.75 -12.48 -13.06
CA GLU A 145 4.85 -13.81 -13.69
C GLU A 145 6.15 -14.00 -14.46
N TRP A 146 6.75 -12.91 -14.98
CA TRP A 146 8.04 -12.98 -15.65
C TRP A 146 9.16 -13.46 -14.73
N LEU A 147 9.01 -13.31 -13.41
CA LEU A 147 9.99 -13.81 -12.44
C LEU A 147 9.87 -15.31 -12.15
N ASN A 148 8.79 -15.96 -12.59
CA ASN A 148 8.57 -17.40 -12.37
C ASN A 148 9.64 -18.23 -13.06
N LYS A 149 10.09 -19.33 -12.44
CA LYS A 149 11.10 -20.24 -13.03
C LYS A 149 10.65 -20.83 -14.37
N THR A 150 9.34 -21.01 -14.56
CA THR A 150 8.72 -21.52 -15.80
C THR A 150 8.72 -20.51 -16.95
N ALA A 151 8.75 -19.21 -16.65
CA ALA A 151 8.82 -18.18 -17.68
C ALA A 151 10.23 -18.12 -18.26
N SER A 152 10.43 -18.57 -19.49
CA SER A 152 11.75 -18.47 -20.12
C SER A 152 12.12 -17.02 -20.41
N MET A 153 13.41 -16.67 -20.37
CA MET A 153 13.85 -15.32 -20.71
C MET A 153 13.43 -14.92 -22.13
N LYS A 154 13.42 -15.87 -23.08
CA LYS A 154 12.95 -15.68 -24.46
C LYS A 154 11.47 -15.28 -24.51
N SER A 155 10.61 -15.95 -23.75
CA SER A 155 9.19 -15.59 -23.67
C SER A 155 9.00 -14.19 -23.08
N VAL A 156 9.77 -13.83 -22.06
CA VAL A 156 9.70 -12.50 -21.43
C VAL A 156 10.17 -11.41 -22.40
N CYS A 157 11.26 -11.63 -23.13
CA CYS A 157 11.71 -10.71 -24.18
C CYS A 157 10.62 -10.52 -25.25
N SER A 158 10.02 -11.61 -25.73
CA SER A 158 8.95 -11.53 -26.72
C SER A 158 7.74 -10.74 -26.22
N ASP A 159 7.35 -10.91 -24.96
CA ASP A 159 6.28 -10.11 -24.34
C ASP A 159 6.61 -8.61 -24.32
N ILE A 160 7.87 -8.27 -23.98
CA ILE A 160 8.36 -6.89 -23.97
C ILE A 160 8.35 -6.29 -25.37
N ASP A 161 8.79 -7.03 -26.37
CA ASP A 161 8.81 -6.58 -27.76
C ASP A 161 7.38 -6.29 -28.26
N VAL A 162 6.41 -7.13 -27.88
CA VAL A 162 4.98 -6.90 -28.18
C VAL A 162 4.48 -5.61 -27.52
N ILE A 163 4.89 -5.34 -26.29
CA ILE A 163 4.54 -4.09 -25.58
C ILE A 163 5.11 -2.88 -26.32
N PHE A 164 6.39 -2.91 -26.70
CA PHE A 164 7.01 -1.81 -27.43
C PHE A 164 6.40 -1.59 -28.82
N ALA A 165 6.13 -2.66 -29.56
CA ALA A 165 5.47 -2.58 -30.86
C ALA A 165 4.07 -1.96 -30.74
N LYS A 166 3.31 -2.33 -29.69
CA LYS A 166 2.01 -1.73 -29.39
C LYS A 166 2.15 -0.23 -29.11
N VAL A 167 3.08 0.16 -28.24
CA VAL A 167 3.33 1.57 -27.89
C VAL A 167 3.71 2.39 -29.11
N GLU A 168 4.61 1.87 -29.94
CA GLU A 168 5.03 2.53 -31.17
C GLU A 168 3.86 2.71 -32.15
N ASN A 169 3.03 1.69 -32.33
CA ASN A 169 1.86 1.75 -33.19
C ASN A 169 0.81 2.77 -32.70
N GLU A 170 0.52 2.75 -31.39
CA GLU A 170 -0.43 3.67 -30.75
C GLU A 170 0.08 5.12 -30.82
N LEU A 171 1.38 5.36 -30.58
CA LEU A 171 2.00 6.66 -30.79
C LEU A 171 1.94 7.11 -32.25
N SER A 172 2.12 6.19 -33.20
CA SER A 172 2.02 6.49 -34.63
C SER A 172 0.59 6.93 -34.99
N THR A 173 -0.42 6.30 -34.40
CA THR A 173 -1.82 6.70 -34.54
C THR A 173 -2.05 8.10 -33.99
N LEU A 174 -1.47 8.43 -32.84
CA LEU A 174 -1.59 9.77 -32.25
C LEU A 174 -0.96 10.87 -33.11
N LYS A 175 0.05 10.57 -33.94
CA LYS A 175 0.60 11.56 -34.89
C LYS A 175 -0.45 12.09 -35.86
N GLY A 176 -1.52 11.33 -36.13
CA GLY A 176 -2.65 11.77 -36.95
C GLY A 176 -3.43 12.96 -36.38
N PHE A 177 -3.23 13.32 -35.11
CA PHE A 177 -3.90 14.46 -34.45
C PHE A 177 -3.12 15.79 -34.59
N GLY A 178 -2.01 15.81 -35.33
CA GLY A 178 -1.32 17.05 -35.70
C GLY A 178 -0.87 17.87 -34.48
N GLU A 179 -1.39 19.09 -34.36
CA GLU A 179 -1.03 20.06 -33.30
C GLU A 179 -1.27 19.55 -31.87
N ASP A 180 -2.18 18.58 -31.68
CA ASP A 180 -2.47 18.01 -30.36
C ASP A 180 -1.52 16.86 -29.97
N TYR A 181 -0.63 16.44 -30.88
CA TYR A 181 0.20 15.26 -30.70
C TYR A 181 1.00 15.26 -29.39
N ASP A 182 1.70 16.34 -29.05
CA ASP A 182 2.60 16.37 -27.88
C ASP A 182 1.83 16.24 -26.56
N VAL A 183 0.65 16.87 -26.48
CA VAL A 183 -0.26 16.76 -25.33
C VAL A 183 -0.79 15.33 -25.21
N LEU A 184 -1.24 14.76 -26.33
CA LEU A 184 -1.79 13.40 -26.37
C LEU A 184 -0.71 12.34 -26.09
N ARG A 185 0.51 12.54 -26.59
CA ARG A 185 1.67 11.70 -26.30
C ARG A 185 1.94 11.65 -24.81
N THR A 186 1.91 12.80 -24.15
CA THR A 186 2.15 12.91 -22.70
C THR A 186 1.05 12.16 -21.92
N TYR A 187 -0.22 12.42 -22.24
CA TYR A 187 -1.36 11.75 -21.61
C TYR A 187 -1.34 10.22 -21.84
N TYR A 188 -1.00 9.81 -23.06
CA TYR A 188 -0.84 8.40 -23.39
C TYR A 188 0.31 7.75 -22.62
N MET A 189 1.47 8.40 -22.49
CA MET A 189 2.61 7.81 -21.78
C MET A 189 2.36 7.63 -20.28
N ASP A 190 1.51 8.48 -19.69
CA ASP A 190 1.10 8.29 -18.31
C ASP A 190 0.07 7.15 -18.16
N THR A 191 -0.85 7.00 -19.10
CA THR A 191 -1.96 6.02 -18.97
C THR A 191 -1.68 4.68 -19.64
N LEU A 192 -0.77 4.64 -20.63
CA LEU A 192 -0.57 3.58 -21.62
C LEU A 192 -1.89 3.05 -22.22
N ASN A 193 -2.86 3.96 -22.39
CA ASN A 193 -4.21 3.64 -22.83
C ASN A 193 -4.62 4.52 -24.02
N ILE A 194 -4.54 3.95 -25.21
CA ILE A 194 -4.89 4.66 -26.45
C ILE A 194 -6.36 5.07 -26.50
N THR A 195 -7.28 4.26 -25.97
CA THR A 195 -8.72 4.55 -25.98
C THR A 195 -9.03 5.81 -25.19
N SER A 196 -8.50 5.92 -23.98
CA SER A 196 -8.67 7.09 -23.11
C SER A 196 -8.03 8.33 -23.74
N THR A 197 -6.88 8.15 -24.41
CA THR A 197 -6.18 9.23 -25.10
C THR A 197 -6.98 9.76 -26.30
N ILE A 198 -7.55 8.87 -27.13
CA ILE A 198 -8.40 9.27 -28.26
C ILE A 198 -9.66 9.99 -27.78
N GLN A 199 -10.27 9.52 -26.69
CA GLN A 199 -11.42 10.21 -26.10
C GLN A 199 -11.05 11.63 -25.63
N TYR A 200 -9.88 11.79 -25.00
CA TYR A 200 -9.37 13.10 -24.61
C TYR A 200 -9.08 13.99 -25.84
N ALA A 201 -8.50 13.42 -26.90
CA ALA A 201 -8.26 14.14 -28.16
C ALA A 201 -9.55 14.68 -28.79
N ASN A 202 -10.61 13.87 -28.83
CA ASN A 202 -11.90 14.29 -29.37
C ASN A 202 -12.51 15.44 -28.56
N ARG A 203 -12.39 15.40 -27.23
CA ARG A 203 -12.86 16.50 -26.35
C ARG A 203 -12.07 17.78 -26.60
N LEU A 204 -10.75 17.68 -26.78
CA LEU A 204 -9.89 18.84 -27.06
C LEU A 204 -10.25 19.50 -28.39
N LYS A 205 -10.49 18.67 -29.42
CA LYS A 205 -10.96 19.14 -30.73
C LYS A 205 -12.32 19.84 -30.62
N GLU A 206 -13.29 19.23 -29.94
CA GLU A 206 -14.62 19.81 -29.73
C GLU A 206 -14.55 21.16 -28.99
N GLN A 207 -13.70 21.26 -27.96
CA GLN A 207 -13.49 22.52 -27.24
C GLN A 207 -12.91 23.63 -28.12
N ARG A 208 -11.92 23.32 -28.96
CA ARG A 208 -11.35 24.28 -29.92
C ARG A 208 -12.35 24.73 -30.97
N GLU A 209 -13.12 23.80 -31.53
CA GLU A 209 -14.16 24.12 -32.51
C GLU A 209 -15.25 25.02 -31.89
N ARG A 210 -15.68 24.71 -30.67
CA ARG A 210 -16.63 25.56 -29.93
C ARG A 210 -16.06 26.94 -29.62
N ALA A 211 -14.78 27.03 -29.24
CA ALA A 211 -14.13 28.32 -28.97
C ALA A 211 -14.01 29.18 -30.24
N LYS A 212 -13.58 28.60 -31.37
CA LYS A 212 -13.52 29.30 -32.66
C LYS A 212 -14.89 29.77 -33.13
N ALA A 213 -15.91 28.91 -33.06
CA ALA A 213 -17.28 29.29 -33.41
C ALA A 213 -17.83 30.44 -32.53
N ALA A 214 -17.49 30.43 -31.23
CA ALA A 214 -17.87 31.51 -30.32
C ALA A 214 -17.13 32.83 -30.62
N GLU A 215 -15.85 32.76 -31.01
CA GLU A 215 -15.07 33.93 -31.42
C GLU A 215 -15.56 34.52 -32.75
N GLU A 216 -15.80 33.69 -33.76
CA GLU A 216 -16.39 34.11 -35.04
C GLU A 216 -17.78 34.74 -34.86
N ALA A 217 -18.62 34.17 -33.99
CA ALA A 217 -19.92 34.74 -33.65
C ALA A 217 -19.78 36.11 -32.95
N LYS A 218 -18.80 36.29 -32.07
CA LYS A 218 -18.51 37.58 -31.42
C LYS A 218 -18.05 38.63 -32.43
N ILE A 219 -17.14 38.27 -33.34
CA ILE A 219 -16.65 39.18 -34.38
C ILE A 219 -17.80 39.61 -35.30
N LYS A 220 -18.66 38.67 -35.73
CA LYS A 220 -19.81 38.98 -36.57
C LYS A 220 -20.83 39.88 -35.85
N ALA A 221 -21.14 39.60 -34.60
CA ALA A 221 -22.05 40.44 -33.81
C ALA A 221 -21.50 41.86 -33.58
N GLU A 222 -20.18 42.00 -33.42
CA GLU A 222 -19.53 43.31 -33.30
C GLU A 222 -19.57 44.09 -34.62
N GLN A 223 -19.31 43.43 -35.76
CA GLN A 223 -19.46 44.03 -37.09
C GLN A 223 -20.89 44.49 -37.37
N GLU A 224 -21.90 43.66 -37.04
CA GLU A 224 -23.32 44.02 -37.19
C GLU A 224 -23.71 45.21 -36.31
N LYS A 225 -23.20 45.29 -35.07
CA LYS A 225 -23.41 46.46 -34.20
C LYS A 225 -22.78 47.73 -34.77
N GLN A 226 -21.56 47.65 -35.28
CA GLN A 226 -20.89 48.80 -35.90
C GLN A 226 -21.64 49.30 -37.13
N GLN A 227 -22.10 48.40 -38.00
CA GLN A 227 -22.94 48.76 -39.16
C GLN A 227 -24.29 49.36 -38.75
N ALA A 228 -24.93 48.83 -37.70
CA ALA A 228 -26.18 49.37 -37.18
C ALA A 228 -26.01 50.76 -36.54
N GLU A 229 -24.90 51.00 -35.85
CA GLU A 229 -24.57 52.31 -35.29
C GLU A 229 -24.26 53.34 -36.39
N GLU A 230 -23.52 52.94 -37.43
CA GLU A 230 -23.23 53.79 -38.58
C GLU A 230 -24.51 54.14 -39.35
N ALA A 231 -25.40 53.17 -39.58
CA ALA A 231 -26.72 53.42 -40.17
C ALA A 231 -27.59 54.36 -39.30
N ARG A 232 -27.55 54.23 -37.96
CA ARG A 232 -28.24 55.16 -37.05
C ARG A 232 -27.67 56.57 -37.12
N LYS A 233 -26.35 56.75 -37.20
CA LYS A 233 -25.71 58.07 -37.37
C LYS A 233 -26.12 58.72 -38.69
N VAL A 234 -26.25 57.96 -39.79
CA VAL A 234 -26.72 58.50 -41.08
C VAL A 234 -28.18 58.99 -40.99
N VAL A 235 -29.07 58.23 -40.33
CA VAL A 235 -30.47 58.61 -40.13
C VAL A 235 -30.60 59.81 -39.18
N GLU A 236 -29.77 59.91 -38.15
CA GLU A 236 -29.75 61.04 -37.22
C GLU A 236 -29.26 62.33 -37.90
N VAL A 237 -28.25 62.24 -38.77
CA VAL A 237 -27.80 63.38 -39.60
C VAL A 237 -28.88 63.83 -40.59
N GLU A 238 -29.74 62.92 -41.06
CA GLU A 238 -30.91 63.25 -41.90
C GLU A 238 -32.06 63.90 -41.10
N GLN A 239 -32.27 63.50 -39.84
CA GLN A 239 -33.27 64.14 -38.97
C GLN A 239 -32.84 65.53 -38.48
N VAL A 240 -31.53 65.80 -38.29
CA VAL A 240 -31.02 67.13 -37.92
C VAL A 240 -31.23 68.18 -39.04
N LYS A 241 -31.42 67.77 -40.31
CA LYS A 241 -31.79 68.68 -41.41
C LYS A 241 -33.22 69.24 -41.34
N SER A 242 -34.05 68.82 -40.37
CA SER A 242 -35.44 69.27 -40.21
C SER A 242 -35.71 70.20 -39.02
N ARG A 243 -34.68 70.64 -38.28
CA ARG A 243 -34.83 71.69 -37.25
C ARG A 243 -34.32 73.04 -37.78
N PRO A 244 -35.12 74.12 -37.74
CA PRO A 244 -34.69 75.42 -38.22
C PRO A 244 -33.63 75.99 -37.28
N ILE A 245 -32.44 76.25 -37.81
CA ILE A 245 -31.37 77.00 -37.14
C ILE A 245 -31.58 78.48 -37.51
N ASN A 246 -31.88 79.31 -36.51
CA ASN A 246 -31.74 80.76 -36.62
C ASN A 246 -30.30 81.16 -36.24
N PRO A 247 -29.68 82.12 -36.96
CA PRO A 247 -28.24 82.27 -37.00
C PRO A 247 -27.80 83.50 -36.17
N PHE A 248 -26.95 83.29 -35.17
CA PHE A 248 -26.10 84.35 -34.63
C PHE A 248 -24.69 83.79 -34.42
N SER A 249 -23.93 83.79 -35.50
CA SER A 249 -22.51 83.49 -35.54
C SER A 249 -21.73 84.79 -35.44
N MET A 250 -21.03 85.00 -34.34
CA MET A 250 -19.72 85.66 -34.31
C MET A 250 -19.12 85.57 -32.91
N ALA A 251 -17.90 85.03 -32.81
CA ALA A 251 -16.74 85.72 -32.24
C ALA A 251 -15.73 84.76 -31.59
N ASN A 252 -14.50 84.90 -32.08
CA ASN A 252 -13.22 84.82 -31.37
C ASN A 252 -12.61 83.48 -30.90
N GLN A 253 -11.49 83.21 -31.57
CA GLN A 253 -10.12 83.05 -31.03
C GLN A 253 -9.73 81.77 -30.28
N LYS A 254 -8.72 81.13 -30.89
CA LYS A 254 -7.48 80.56 -30.33
C LYS A 254 -7.61 79.52 -29.21
N ALA A 255 -7.03 78.34 -29.42
CA ALA A 255 -5.82 77.88 -28.71
C ALA A 255 -5.48 76.42 -29.05
N ASP A 256 -4.17 76.18 -29.16
CA ASP A 256 -3.41 74.97 -28.87
C ASP A 256 -3.61 73.66 -29.64
N GLU A 257 -2.62 73.45 -30.51
CA GLU A 257 -1.76 72.28 -30.62
C GLU A 257 -1.91 71.16 -29.57
N GLN A 258 -2.05 69.95 -30.12
CA GLN A 258 -1.31 68.73 -29.77
C GLN A 258 -1.47 68.14 -28.36
N VAL A 259 -2.26 67.05 -28.31
CA VAL A 259 -2.12 65.98 -27.32
C VAL A 259 -1.18 64.91 -27.93
N PRO A 260 0.01 64.64 -27.36
CA PRO A 260 0.73 63.41 -27.65
C PRO A 260 0.40 62.35 -26.60
N PHE A 261 -0.09 61.21 -27.08
CA PHE A 261 0.38 59.89 -26.69
C PHE A 261 0.24 59.50 -25.19
N SER A 262 -0.87 58.84 -24.85
CA SER A 262 -0.88 57.88 -23.74
C SER A 262 -1.03 56.47 -24.31
N GLN A 263 0.09 55.76 -24.47
CA GLN A 263 0.10 54.31 -24.57
C GLN A 263 -0.43 53.74 -23.25
N SER A 264 -1.68 53.30 -23.23
CA SER A 264 -2.12 52.33 -22.24
C SER A 264 -1.53 50.98 -22.66
N ILE A 265 -0.40 50.60 -22.05
CA ILE A 265 0.06 49.21 -22.05
C ILE A 265 -0.98 48.44 -21.24
N SER A 266 -1.91 47.77 -21.91
CA SER A 266 -2.65 46.68 -21.29
C SER A 266 -1.67 45.53 -21.09
N GLN A 267 -1.01 45.49 -19.93
CA GLN A 267 -0.43 44.25 -19.41
C GLN A 267 -1.59 43.28 -19.19
N GLN A 268 -1.95 42.53 -20.24
CA GLN A 268 -2.69 41.30 -20.05
C GLN A 268 -1.74 40.36 -19.31
N SER A 269 -1.95 40.23 -18.01
CA SER A 269 -1.31 39.22 -17.19
C SER A 269 -1.58 37.85 -17.81
N GLU A 270 -0.54 37.22 -18.33
CA GLU A 270 -0.58 35.88 -18.92
C GLU A 270 -1.05 34.88 -17.86
N LEU A 271 -2.17 34.20 -18.11
CA LEU A 271 -2.71 33.18 -17.20
C LEU A 271 -1.93 31.88 -17.40
N LEU A 272 -1.20 31.46 -16.37
CA LEU A 272 -0.42 30.22 -16.35
C LEU A 272 -1.15 29.15 -15.55
N THR A 273 -1.52 28.05 -16.21
CA THR A 273 -2.16 26.90 -15.55
C THR A 273 -1.14 25.82 -15.23
N ARG A 274 -1.12 25.33 -13.98
CA ARG A 274 -0.31 24.17 -13.55
C ARG A 274 -1.10 23.20 -12.69
N ALA A 275 -0.95 21.91 -12.99
CA ALA A 275 -1.43 20.83 -12.13
C ALA A 275 -0.36 20.44 -11.11
N PHE A 276 -0.75 20.32 -9.84
CA PHE A 276 0.15 19.85 -8.77
C PHE A 276 -0.64 19.03 -7.74
N LYS A 277 0.04 18.06 -7.12
CA LYS A 277 -0.52 17.22 -6.06
C LYS A 277 -0.10 17.77 -4.70
N VAL A 278 -1.07 17.99 -3.82
CA VAL A 278 -0.85 18.37 -2.43
C VAL A 278 -1.24 17.21 -1.52
N THR A 279 -0.40 16.85 -0.56
CA THR A 279 -0.69 15.81 0.43
C THR A 279 -0.48 16.41 1.82
N THR A 280 -1.59 16.63 2.53
CA THR A 280 -1.60 17.27 3.86
C THR A 280 -2.86 16.87 4.62
N THR A 281 -3.05 17.39 5.84
CA THR A 281 -4.23 17.12 6.67
C THR A 281 -5.49 17.77 6.08
N ARG A 282 -6.67 17.27 6.48
CA ARG A 282 -7.98 17.79 6.01
C ARG A 282 -8.14 19.30 6.27
N GLU A 283 -7.73 19.75 7.45
CA GLU A 283 -7.78 21.16 7.86
C GLU A 283 -6.93 22.04 6.93
N ASN A 284 -5.74 21.56 6.56
CA ASN A 284 -4.84 22.28 5.65
C ASN A 284 -5.33 22.28 4.19
N ILE A 285 -6.05 21.25 3.74
CA ILE A 285 -6.68 21.26 2.41
C ILE A 285 -7.82 22.28 2.35
N ILE A 286 -8.63 22.40 3.40
CA ILE A 286 -9.69 23.41 3.47
C ILE A 286 -9.08 24.82 3.49
N ALA A 287 -8.08 25.05 4.35
CA ALA A 287 -7.40 26.34 4.43
C ALA A 287 -6.73 26.74 3.10
N LEU A 288 -6.22 25.78 2.33
CA LEU A 288 -5.67 26.03 0.99
C LEU A 288 -6.76 26.45 -0.01
N GLY A 289 -7.93 25.81 0.02
CA GLY A 289 -9.07 26.19 -0.82
C GLY A 289 -9.58 27.60 -0.52
N ASP A 290 -9.73 27.94 0.76
CA ASP A 290 -10.13 29.28 1.20
C ASP A 290 -9.12 30.34 0.76
N PHE A 291 -7.83 30.04 0.86
CA PHE A 291 -6.76 30.91 0.38
C PHE A 291 -6.84 31.16 -1.14
N MET A 292 -7.05 30.10 -1.92
CA MET A 292 -7.16 30.19 -3.38
C MET A 292 -8.38 31.03 -3.81
N ASN A 293 -9.54 30.80 -3.17
CA ASN A 293 -10.74 31.60 -3.40
C ASN A 293 -10.53 33.08 -3.03
N ALA A 294 -9.89 33.36 -1.90
CA ALA A 294 -9.60 34.73 -1.47
C ALA A 294 -8.65 35.48 -2.41
N LYS A 295 -7.85 34.74 -3.19
CA LYS A 295 -6.92 35.30 -4.20
C LYS A 295 -7.47 35.27 -5.61
N GLY A 296 -8.70 34.80 -5.82
CA GLY A 296 -9.30 34.67 -7.16
C GLY A 296 -8.54 33.68 -8.05
N ILE A 297 -7.95 32.64 -7.45
CA ILE A 297 -7.24 31.58 -8.16
C ILE A 297 -8.23 30.46 -8.44
N ASP A 298 -8.45 30.16 -9.72
CA ASP A 298 -9.27 29.03 -10.13
C ASP A 298 -8.52 27.71 -9.89
N PHE A 299 -9.21 26.74 -9.27
CA PHE A 299 -8.66 25.41 -8.99
C PHE A 299 -9.71 24.32 -9.22
N ASP A 300 -9.25 23.19 -9.75
CA ASP A 300 -10.07 22.01 -9.99
C ASP A 300 -9.57 20.81 -9.15
N LYS A 301 -10.51 19.98 -8.70
CA LYS A 301 -10.18 18.75 -7.99
C LYS A 301 -9.64 17.71 -8.96
N ILE A 302 -8.39 17.30 -8.76
CA ILE A 302 -7.80 16.15 -9.45
C ILE A 302 -8.19 14.87 -8.70
N GLU A 303 -8.98 14.00 -9.31
CA GLU A 303 -9.29 12.68 -8.74
C GLU A 303 -8.07 11.77 -8.86
N LEU A 304 -7.62 11.23 -7.72
CA LEU A 304 -6.55 10.24 -7.65
C LEU A 304 -7.18 8.85 -7.61
N ALA A 305 -6.75 7.96 -8.51
CA ALA A 305 -7.09 6.54 -8.52
C ALA A 305 -6.42 5.79 -7.36
#